data_AF-A0A916QPY2-F1
#
_entry.id   AF-A0A916QPY2-F1
#
_cell.length_a   1.000
_cell.length_b   1.000
_cell.length_c   1.000
_cell.angle_alpha   90.00
_cell.angle_beta   90.00
_cell.angle_gamma   90.00
#
_symmetry.space_group_name_H-M   'P 1'
#
loop_
_entity.id
_entity.type
_entity.pdbx_description
1 polymer ?
#
loop_
_entity_poly.entity_id
_entity_poly.type
_entity_poly.pdbx_seq_one_letter_code
_entity_poly.pdbx_strand_id
1 'polypeptide(L)'
;MVLSPENLRVSDRQKSSELAENQLLENSNSDKLFQGSFLRHALTRTKMISQIISYIWLYAESDPLAKQARHWFQNPTKNFDKLENHTSTDKLPSLAKLMGAKPQDKTIYGEFLSKVFADVKDESKGLYNFPLFNKHDIESGIVVFKTDATIANGSIQDPTPNSPNVLTVMIAFPPCPQFSEATLTKEELSNWLNNRDNSNYTPPNSYIPCCCS
;
A
#
# COMPACT_ATOMS: atom_id res chain seq x y z
N MET A 1 -70.58 21.23 -24.70
CA MET A 1 -69.13 21.33 -24.95
C MET A 1 -68.43 21.09 -23.61
N VAL A 2 -67.97 19.87 -23.36
CA VAL A 2 -67.30 19.48 -22.11
C VAL A 2 -65.90 19.03 -22.51
N LEU A 3 -64.87 19.74 -22.04
CA LEU A 3 -63.46 19.40 -22.27
C LEU A 3 -63.04 18.34 -21.25
N SER A 4 -62.52 17.21 -21.72
CA SER A 4 -62.05 16.10 -20.88
C SER A 4 -60.61 16.32 -20.39
N PRO A 5 -60.27 15.99 -19.14
CA PRO A 5 -58.95 16.21 -18.55
C PRO A 5 -58.11 14.93 -18.62
N GLU A 6 -57.50 14.62 -19.77
CA GLU A 6 -56.65 13.42 -19.89
C GLU A 6 -55.18 13.67 -20.29
N ASN A 7 -54.76 14.91 -20.56
CA ASN A 7 -53.41 15.16 -21.10
C ASN A 7 -52.36 15.71 -20.12
N LEU A 8 -52.53 15.56 -18.80
CA LEU A 8 -51.61 16.13 -17.80
C LEU A 8 -50.88 15.13 -16.89
N ARG A 9 -50.92 13.82 -17.17
CA ARG A 9 -50.29 12.79 -16.30
C ARG A 9 -49.17 11.97 -16.93
N VAL A 10 -48.86 12.13 -18.22
CA VAL A 10 -47.86 11.29 -18.90
C VAL A 10 -46.45 11.91 -18.86
N SER A 11 -46.33 13.24 -18.76
CA SER A 11 -45.02 13.92 -18.84
C SER A 11 -44.16 13.80 -17.57
N ASP A 12 -44.75 13.60 -16.39
CA ASP A 12 -43.98 13.59 -15.13
C ASP A 12 -43.33 12.22 -14.84
N ARG A 13 -43.94 11.11 -15.30
CA ARG A 13 -43.39 9.76 -15.07
C ARG A 13 -42.14 9.46 -15.91
N GLN A 14 -42.05 9.98 -17.13
CA GLN A 14 -40.86 9.79 -17.97
C GLN A 14 -39.65 10.60 -17.46
N LYS A 15 -39.87 11.83 -16.98
CA LYS A 15 -38.81 12.64 -16.35
C LYS A 15 -38.27 12.03 -15.06
N SER A 16 -39.13 11.40 -14.23
CA SER A 16 -38.68 10.73 -13.00
C SER A 16 -37.89 9.44 -13.28
N SER A 17 -38.22 8.72 -14.36
CA SER A 17 -37.51 7.53 -14.81
C SER A 17 -36.12 7.86 -15.35
N GLU A 18 -36.00 8.89 -16.19
CA GLU A 18 -34.71 9.35 -16.72
C GLU A 18 -33.80 9.91 -15.62
N LEU A 19 -34.36 10.59 -14.61
CA LEU A 19 -33.58 11.08 -13.46
C LEU A 19 -33.03 9.92 -12.62
N ALA A 20 -33.82 8.88 -12.41
CA ALA A 20 -33.41 7.70 -11.64
C ALA A 20 -32.36 6.86 -12.39
N GLU A 21 -32.50 6.72 -13.71
CA GLU A 21 -31.52 6.02 -14.56
C GLU A 21 -30.20 6.79 -14.66
N ASN A 22 -30.25 8.12 -14.79
CA ASN A 22 -29.04 8.95 -14.80
C ASN A 22 -28.33 8.93 -13.43
N GLN A 23 -29.06 8.92 -12.32
CA GLN A 23 -28.47 8.75 -10.98
C GLN A 23 -27.86 7.35 -10.78
N LEU A 24 -28.46 6.30 -11.34
CA LEU A 24 -27.92 4.94 -11.31
C LEU A 24 -26.65 4.80 -12.15
N LEU A 25 -26.60 5.47 -13.31
CA LEU A 25 -25.43 5.54 -14.19
C LEU A 25 -24.31 6.40 -13.59
N GLU A 26 -24.62 7.53 -12.96
CA GLU A 26 -23.66 8.35 -12.23
C GLU A 26 -23.07 7.60 -11.03
N ASN A 27 -23.90 6.92 -10.24
CA ASN A 27 -23.45 6.09 -9.11
C ASN A 27 -22.59 4.90 -9.58
N SER A 28 -22.97 4.25 -10.69
CA SER A 28 -22.18 3.16 -11.27
C SER A 28 -20.84 3.64 -11.83
N ASN A 29 -20.78 4.86 -12.36
CA ASN A 29 -19.54 5.46 -12.85
C ASN A 29 -18.66 5.98 -11.71
N SER A 30 -19.24 6.55 -10.64
CA SER A 30 -18.50 6.94 -9.44
C SER A 30 -17.94 5.73 -8.71
N ASP A 31 -18.68 4.64 -8.61
CA ASP A 31 -18.22 3.39 -7.98
C ASP A 31 -17.09 2.74 -8.80
N LYS A 32 -17.17 2.76 -10.14
CA LYS A 32 -16.07 2.29 -11.01
C LYS A 32 -14.83 3.20 -10.92
N LEU A 33 -15.02 4.51 -10.83
CA LEU A 33 -13.92 5.46 -10.65
C LEU A 33 -13.27 5.34 -9.26
N PHE A 34 -14.07 5.09 -8.23
CA PHE A 34 -13.62 4.88 -6.85
C PHE A 34 -12.93 3.52 -6.67
N GLN A 35 -13.45 2.46 -7.28
CA GLN A 35 -12.78 1.16 -7.34
C GLN A 35 -11.47 1.23 -8.13
N GLY A 36 -11.46 1.95 -9.25
CA GLY A 36 -10.27 2.18 -10.06
C GLY A 36 -9.18 2.97 -9.32
N SER A 37 -9.56 3.95 -8.50
CA SER A 37 -8.60 4.72 -7.69
C SER A 37 -8.10 3.92 -6.49
N PHE A 38 -8.99 3.19 -5.79
CA PHE A 38 -8.61 2.34 -4.67
C PHE A 38 -7.63 1.24 -5.06
N LEU A 39 -7.93 0.48 -6.14
CA LEU A 39 -7.04 -0.58 -6.63
C LEU A 39 -5.67 -0.04 -7.01
N ARG A 40 -5.63 1.12 -7.69
CA ARG A 40 -4.36 1.79 -8.01
C ARG A 40 -3.60 2.17 -6.76
N HIS A 41 -4.25 2.72 -5.73
CA HIS A 41 -3.59 3.04 -4.46
C HIS A 41 -3.05 1.80 -3.76
N ALA A 42 -3.80 0.70 -3.73
CA ALA A 42 -3.35 -0.56 -3.18
C ALA A 42 -2.11 -1.08 -3.93
N LEU A 43 -2.18 -1.16 -5.27
CA LEU A 43 -1.08 -1.60 -6.12
C LEU A 43 0.18 -0.72 -6.01
N THR A 44 0.01 0.60 -5.88
CA THR A 44 1.14 1.51 -5.64
C THR A 44 1.80 1.22 -4.28
N ARG A 45 1.03 1.00 -3.22
CA ARG A 45 1.57 0.67 -1.89
C ARG A 45 2.32 -0.66 -1.90
N THR A 46 1.80 -1.65 -2.60
CA THR A 46 2.41 -2.99 -2.67
C THR A 46 3.69 -2.97 -3.50
N LYS A 47 3.73 -2.17 -4.58
CA LYS A 47 4.97 -1.81 -5.30
C LYS A 47 6.02 -1.18 -4.38
N MET A 48 5.62 -0.22 -3.55
CA MET A 48 6.54 0.42 -2.59
C MET A 48 7.10 -0.57 -1.55
N ILE A 49 6.27 -1.49 -1.04
CA ILE A 49 6.74 -2.55 -0.13
C ILE A 49 7.77 -3.45 -0.84
N SER A 50 7.48 -3.85 -2.08
CA SER A 50 8.38 -4.66 -2.91
C SER A 50 9.74 -3.97 -3.11
N GLN A 51 9.74 -2.65 -3.36
CA GLN A 51 10.96 -1.84 -3.47
C GLN A 51 11.75 -1.77 -2.16
N ILE A 52 11.06 -1.61 -1.02
CA ILE A 52 11.69 -1.64 0.31
C ILE A 52 12.36 -2.99 0.57
N ILE A 53 11.67 -4.10 0.29
CA ILE A 53 12.22 -5.46 0.46
C ILE A 53 13.45 -5.66 -0.41
N SER A 54 13.38 -5.24 -1.67
CA SER A 54 14.48 -5.29 -2.62
C SER A 54 15.72 -4.55 -2.11
N TYR A 55 15.53 -3.36 -1.55
CA TYR A 55 16.61 -2.59 -0.92
C TYR A 55 17.20 -3.33 0.30
N ILE A 56 16.35 -3.88 1.17
CA ILE A 56 16.80 -4.65 2.34
C ILE A 56 17.65 -5.85 1.92
N TRP A 57 17.20 -6.60 0.92
CA TRP A 57 17.93 -7.76 0.41
C TRP A 57 19.34 -7.41 -0.06
N LEU A 58 19.50 -6.29 -0.75
CA LEU A 58 20.77 -5.90 -1.34
C LEU A 58 21.73 -5.27 -0.32
N TYR A 59 21.21 -4.57 0.67
CA TYR A 59 22.03 -3.73 1.55
C TYR A 59 22.07 -4.15 3.02
N ALA A 60 21.30 -5.16 3.46
CA ALA A 60 21.26 -5.56 4.89
C ALA A 60 22.61 -5.98 5.49
N GLU A 61 23.59 -6.40 4.69
CA GLU A 61 24.93 -6.75 5.19
C GLU A 61 25.88 -5.54 5.27
N SER A 62 25.63 -4.48 4.48
CA SER A 62 26.52 -3.32 4.35
C SER A 62 25.95 -2.03 4.96
N ASP A 63 24.64 -1.96 5.18
CA ASP A 63 23.93 -0.77 5.66
C ASP A 63 23.23 -1.06 7.00
N PRO A 64 23.62 -0.40 8.10
CA PRO A 64 23.01 -0.60 9.41
C PRO A 64 21.49 -0.38 9.43
N LEU A 65 20.97 0.60 8.68
CA LEU A 65 19.52 0.86 8.62
C LEU A 65 18.79 -0.24 7.86
N ALA A 66 19.36 -0.75 6.76
CA ALA A 66 18.80 -1.88 6.03
C ALA A 66 18.81 -3.16 6.89
N LYS A 67 19.88 -3.38 7.66
CA LYS A 67 19.97 -4.48 8.63
C LYS A 67 18.89 -4.38 9.70
N GLN A 68 18.67 -3.18 10.22
CA GLN A 68 17.63 -2.93 11.21
C GLN A 68 16.23 -3.13 10.62
N ALA A 69 16.00 -2.65 9.39
CA ALA A 69 14.76 -2.89 8.66
C ALA A 69 14.50 -4.38 8.45
N ARG A 70 15.52 -5.18 8.10
CA ARG A 70 15.41 -6.64 8.05
C ARG A 70 14.88 -7.22 9.35
N HIS A 71 15.38 -6.76 10.49
CA HIS A 71 14.89 -7.21 11.80
C HIS A 71 13.43 -6.85 12.06
N TRP A 72 12.96 -5.67 11.62
CA TRP A 72 11.55 -5.27 11.71
C TRP A 72 10.65 -6.21 10.91
N PHE A 73 11.04 -6.55 9.68
CA PHE A 73 10.28 -7.48 8.84
C PHE A 73 10.33 -8.91 9.38
N GLN A 74 11.44 -9.36 9.97
CA GLN A 74 11.52 -10.69 10.61
C GLN A 74 10.73 -10.79 11.92
N ASN A 75 10.37 -9.67 12.53
CA ASN A 75 9.67 -9.61 13.81
C ASN A 75 8.52 -8.58 13.76
N PRO A 76 7.48 -8.81 12.94
CA PRO A 76 6.48 -7.80 12.58
C PRO A 76 5.65 -7.30 13.76
N THR A 77 5.61 -8.05 14.88
CA THR A 77 4.85 -7.72 16.09
C THR A 77 5.69 -7.07 17.20
N LYS A 78 7.02 -6.99 17.04
CA LYS A 78 7.91 -6.44 18.07
C LYS A 78 8.18 -4.96 17.83
N ASN A 79 8.34 -4.23 18.92
CA ASN A 79 8.85 -2.87 18.91
C ASN A 79 10.31 -2.87 19.36
N PHE A 80 11.18 -2.26 18.55
CA PHE A 80 12.63 -2.19 18.78
C PHE A 80 13.12 -0.78 19.11
N ASP A 81 12.22 0.19 19.25
CA ASP A 81 12.60 1.53 19.68
C ASP A 81 13.11 1.46 21.12
N LYS A 82 14.37 1.88 21.31
CA LYS A 82 14.99 1.97 22.63
C LYS A 82 14.37 3.16 23.37
N LEU A 83 13.36 2.87 24.18
CA LEU A 83 12.87 3.62 25.34
C LEU A 83 13.22 5.13 25.37
N GLU A 84 12.42 5.96 24.70
CA GLU A 84 12.34 7.39 25.02
C GLU A 84 10.85 7.80 25.09
N ASN A 85 10.38 8.06 26.30
CA ASN A 85 9.15 8.77 26.68
C ASN A 85 7.83 8.35 26.01
N HIS A 86 7.11 7.46 26.71
CA HIS A 86 5.83 6.88 26.33
C HIS A 86 4.71 7.89 25.97
N THR A 87 4.45 8.00 24.68
CA THR A 87 3.17 8.34 24.08
C THR A 87 2.48 7.07 23.54
N SER A 88 1.17 7.10 23.32
CA SER A 88 0.42 5.91 22.85
C SER A 88 0.94 5.34 21.51
N THR A 89 1.54 6.18 20.68
CA THR A 89 2.21 5.81 19.42
C THR A 89 3.49 5.00 19.62
N ASP A 90 4.10 5.05 20.81
CA ASP A 90 5.32 4.29 21.12
C ASP A 90 5.08 2.79 21.28
N LYS A 91 3.83 2.33 21.40
CA LYS A 91 3.52 0.90 21.56
C LYS A 91 3.42 0.13 20.24
N LEU A 92 3.39 0.82 19.10
CA LEU A 92 3.27 0.17 17.80
C LEU A 92 4.50 -0.70 17.49
N PRO A 93 4.32 -1.87 16.83
CA PRO A 93 5.45 -2.62 16.29
C PRO A 93 6.28 -1.78 15.32
N SER A 94 7.59 -2.03 15.25
CA SER A 94 8.49 -1.24 14.39
C SER A 94 8.12 -1.33 12.91
N LEU A 95 7.61 -2.48 12.44
CA LEU A 95 7.10 -2.61 11.08
C LEU A 95 5.89 -1.71 10.84
N ALA A 96 4.95 -1.64 11.79
CA ALA A 96 3.79 -0.77 11.69
C ALA A 96 4.19 0.71 11.68
N LYS A 97 5.17 1.09 12.51
CA LYS A 97 5.77 2.44 12.51
C LYS A 97 6.39 2.78 11.15
N LEU A 98 7.13 1.84 10.54
CA LEU A 98 7.67 2.02 9.18
C LEU A 98 6.56 2.24 8.14
N MET A 99 5.50 1.42 8.16
CA MET A 99 4.38 1.52 7.21
C MET A 99 3.61 2.84 7.33
N GLY A 100 3.58 3.41 8.55
CA GLY A 100 3.01 4.72 8.83
C GLY A 100 3.97 5.89 8.64
N ALA A 101 5.26 5.68 8.40
CA ALA A 101 6.25 6.76 8.38
C ALA A 101 6.26 7.52 7.04
N LYS A 102 6.82 8.73 7.08
CA LYS A 102 7.17 9.53 5.88
C LYS A 102 8.68 9.72 5.81
N PRO A 103 9.28 9.85 4.61
CA PRO A 103 10.71 10.15 4.46
C PRO A 103 11.15 11.40 5.26
N GLN A 104 10.28 12.40 5.38
CA GLN A 104 10.57 13.64 6.09
C GLN A 104 10.46 13.54 7.63
N ASP A 105 9.95 12.41 8.15
CA ASP A 105 9.82 12.22 9.60
C ASP A 105 11.22 12.11 10.22
N LYS A 106 11.48 12.86 11.31
CA LYS A 106 12.77 12.83 12.06
C LYS A 106 12.86 11.59 12.94
N THR A 107 12.75 10.42 12.33
CA THR A 107 12.79 9.11 12.98
C THR A 107 13.67 8.17 12.17
N ILE A 108 14.12 7.07 12.78
CA ILE A 108 14.87 6.02 12.07
C ILE A 108 14.09 5.45 10.86
N TYR A 109 12.76 5.44 10.94
CA TYR A 109 11.87 4.98 9.88
C TYR A 109 11.86 5.94 8.70
N GLY A 110 11.74 7.25 8.98
CA GLY A 110 11.80 8.29 7.96
C GLY A 110 13.18 8.40 7.31
N GLU A 111 14.25 8.27 8.09
CA GLU A 111 15.63 8.20 7.58
C GLU A 111 15.82 7.00 6.65
N PHE A 112 15.36 5.81 7.06
CA PHE A 112 15.41 4.61 6.22
C PHE A 112 14.63 4.80 4.92
N LEU A 113 13.39 5.32 4.97
CA LEU A 113 12.59 5.60 3.77
C LEU A 113 13.27 6.64 2.87
N SER A 114 13.81 7.71 3.44
CA SER A 114 14.59 8.71 2.69
C SER A 114 15.77 8.07 1.97
N LYS A 115 16.43 7.09 2.58
CA LYS A 115 17.56 6.38 1.98
C LYS A 115 17.14 5.43 0.86
N VAL A 116 16.10 4.62 1.08
CA VAL A 116 15.56 3.69 0.06
C VAL A 116 15.15 4.43 -1.20
N PHE A 117 14.55 5.62 -1.03
CA PHE A 117 14.01 6.43 -2.12
C PHE A 117 14.89 7.66 -2.42
N ALA A 118 16.16 7.69 -2.00
CA ALA A 118 17.05 8.84 -2.21
C ALA A 118 17.36 9.10 -3.68
N ASP A 119 17.62 8.03 -4.44
CA ASP A 119 18.00 8.09 -5.86
C ASP A 119 16.79 8.23 -6.80
N VAL A 120 15.58 8.35 -6.23
CA VAL A 120 14.36 8.66 -6.96
C VAL A 120 14.46 10.12 -7.38
N LYS A 121 14.95 10.34 -8.61
CA LYS A 121 14.95 11.65 -9.25
C LYS A 121 13.50 12.08 -9.48
N ASP A 122 12.87 12.78 -8.53
CA ASP A 122 11.81 13.71 -8.89
C ASP A 122 11.49 14.80 -7.85
N GLU A 123 11.46 16.03 -8.35
CA GLU A 123 10.87 17.23 -7.75
C GLU A 123 9.33 17.22 -7.88
N SER A 124 8.77 16.27 -8.65
CA SER A 124 7.33 16.05 -8.76
C SER A 124 6.81 15.12 -7.64
N LYS A 125 6.05 15.70 -6.71
CA LYS A 125 5.55 15.10 -5.46
C LYS A 125 4.54 13.94 -5.62
N GLY A 126 4.44 13.28 -6.78
CA GLY A 126 3.23 12.54 -7.17
C GLY A 126 3.28 11.01 -7.16
N LEU A 127 4.45 10.36 -7.21
CA LEU A 127 4.50 8.91 -7.48
C LEU A 127 4.39 8.03 -6.22
N TYR A 128 5.07 8.44 -5.16
CA TYR A 128 5.08 7.71 -3.90
C TYR A 128 4.20 8.41 -2.87
N ASN A 129 3.12 7.72 -2.51
CA ASN A 129 2.17 8.22 -1.53
C ASN A 129 2.61 7.77 -0.15
N PHE A 130 3.34 8.63 0.55
CA PHE A 130 3.68 8.44 1.95
C PHE A 130 2.65 9.13 2.86
N PRO A 131 2.27 8.50 3.99
CA PRO A 131 2.72 7.18 4.45
C PRO A 131 2.11 6.05 3.61
N LEU A 132 2.74 4.87 3.59
CA LEU A 132 2.20 3.72 2.85
C LEU A 132 0.81 3.37 3.35
N PHE A 133 0.57 3.44 4.66
CA PHE A 133 -0.73 3.27 5.28
C PHE A 133 -1.03 4.44 6.22
N ASN A 134 -2.31 4.76 6.37
CA ASN A 134 -2.74 5.85 7.25
C ASN A 134 -2.37 5.53 8.71
N LYS A 135 -1.66 6.46 9.37
CA LYS A 135 -1.25 6.32 10.78
C LYS A 135 -2.45 6.04 11.69
N HIS A 136 -3.59 6.69 11.46
CA HIS A 136 -4.79 6.49 12.26
C HIS A 136 -5.34 5.07 12.17
N ASP A 137 -5.35 4.48 10.97
CA ASP A 137 -5.84 3.11 10.74
C ASP A 137 -4.92 2.07 11.39
N ILE A 138 -3.61 2.36 11.42
CA ILE A 138 -2.61 1.54 12.11
C ILE A 138 -2.79 1.64 13.65
N GLU A 139 -2.90 2.86 14.17
CA GLU A 139 -3.01 3.14 15.62
C GLU A 139 -4.31 2.61 16.23
N SER A 140 -5.41 2.66 15.46
CA SER A 140 -6.71 2.10 15.84
C SER A 140 -6.78 0.57 15.69
N GLY A 141 -5.74 -0.06 15.11
CA GLY A 141 -5.71 -1.49 14.86
C GLY A 141 -6.62 -1.96 13.73
N ILE A 142 -7.16 -1.04 12.92
CA ILE A 142 -7.93 -1.34 11.71
C ILE A 142 -7.04 -2.05 10.68
N VAL A 143 -5.75 -1.69 10.62
CA VAL A 143 -4.76 -2.33 9.75
C VAL A 143 -3.64 -2.95 10.58
N VAL A 144 -3.35 -4.23 10.34
CA VAL A 144 -2.23 -4.95 10.97
C VAL A 144 -1.33 -5.58 9.91
N PHE A 145 -0.04 -5.68 10.24
CA PHE A 145 0.98 -6.19 9.33
C PHE A 145 1.51 -7.53 9.83
N LYS A 146 1.60 -8.50 8.92
CA LYS A 146 2.26 -9.78 9.14
C LYS A 146 3.28 -10.00 8.04
N THR A 147 4.31 -10.76 8.35
CA THR A 147 5.32 -11.19 7.37
C THR A 147 5.38 -12.70 7.33
N ASP A 148 5.62 -13.24 6.15
CA ASP A 148 5.78 -14.68 5.93
C ASP A 148 6.97 -14.92 4.99
N ALA A 149 7.91 -15.74 5.44
CA ALA A 149 9.13 -16.06 4.71
C ALA A 149 8.98 -17.22 3.72
N THR A 150 7.81 -17.86 3.68
CA THR A 150 7.52 -19.03 2.84
C THR A 150 6.73 -18.69 1.58
N ILE A 151 6.14 -17.50 1.51
CA ILE A 151 5.35 -17.04 0.37
C ILE A 151 6.16 -16.11 -0.53
N ALA A 152 5.90 -16.17 -1.84
CA ALA A 152 6.48 -15.25 -2.82
C ALA A 152 5.59 -14.02 -3.06
N ASN A 153 4.27 -14.18 -2.87
CA ASN A 153 3.29 -13.11 -3.05
C ASN A 153 2.56 -12.84 -1.74
N GLY A 154 2.56 -11.59 -1.31
CA GLY A 154 1.74 -11.14 -0.18
C GLY A 154 0.32 -10.81 -0.61
N SER A 155 -0.55 -10.55 0.36
CA SER A 155 -1.98 -10.33 0.13
C SER A 155 -2.55 -9.34 1.13
N ILE A 156 -3.57 -8.59 0.74
CA ILE A 156 -4.42 -7.85 1.68
C ILE A 156 -5.64 -8.73 1.99
N GLN A 157 -5.77 -9.14 3.24
CA GLN A 157 -6.83 -10.05 3.68
C GLN A 157 -7.97 -9.28 4.35
N ASP A 158 -9.19 -9.64 3.97
CA ASP A 158 -10.42 -9.10 4.55
C ASP A 158 -10.55 -9.43 6.05
N PRO A 159 -11.32 -8.63 6.79
CA PRO A 159 -11.67 -8.93 8.17
C PRO A 159 -12.30 -10.32 8.30
N THR A 160 -11.85 -11.07 9.30
CA THR A 160 -12.38 -12.42 9.58
C THR A 160 -13.43 -12.36 10.68
N PRO A 161 -14.28 -13.39 10.86
CA PRO A 161 -15.20 -13.45 12.00
C PRO A 161 -14.51 -13.31 13.37
N ASN A 162 -13.25 -13.74 13.47
CA ASN A 162 -12.43 -13.62 14.68
C ASN A 162 -11.79 -12.23 14.84
N SER A 163 -11.78 -11.42 13.78
CA SER A 163 -11.22 -10.07 13.77
C SER A 163 -12.02 -9.18 12.80
N PRO A 164 -13.29 -8.88 13.14
CA PRO A 164 -14.30 -8.38 12.18
C PRO A 164 -14.05 -6.96 11.68
N ASN A 165 -13.07 -6.24 12.24
CA ASN A 165 -12.72 -4.87 11.86
C ASN A 165 -11.22 -4.72 11.51
N VAL A 166 -10.52 -5.83 11.24
CA VAL A 166 -9.07 -5.82 11.07
C VAL A 166 -8.69 -6.30 9.67
N LEU A 167 -8.18 -5.38 8.86
CA LEU A 167 -7.52 -5.67 7.61
C LEU A 167 -6.10 -6.19 7.90
N THR A 168 -5.78 -7.39 7.43
CA THR A 168 -4.44 -7.96 7.61
C THR A 168 -3.65 -7.84 6.31
N VAL A 169 -2.56 -7.08 6.34
CA VAL A 169 -1.60 -7.01 5.24
C VAL A 169 -0.55 -8.09 5.47
N MET A 170 -0.63 -9.17 4.69
CA MET A 170 0.37 -10.22 4.65
C MET A 170 1.48 -9.82 3.67
N ILE A 171 2.69 -9.61 4.17
CA ILE A 171 3.85 -9.20 3.39
C ILE A 171 4.75 -10.41 3.17
N ALA A 172 4.96 -10.77 1.92
CA ALA A 172 5.96 -11.76 1.54
C ALA A 172 7.36 -11.23 1.89
N PHE A 173 8.09 -11.94 2.73
CA PHE A 173 9.48 -11.61 3.08
C PHE A 173 10.39 -12.84 3.12
N PRO A 174 10.50 -13.60 2.00
CA PRO A 174 11.39 -14.74 1.92
C PRO A 174 12.87 -14.32 2.00
N PRO A 175 13.78 -15.27 2.27
CA PRO A 175 15.20 -15.04 2.14
C PRO A 175 15.56 -14.67 0.69
N CYS A 176 16.51 -13.76 0.52
CA CYS A 176 17.04 -13.42 -0.81
C CYS A 176 17.71 -14.66 -1.44
N PRO A 177 17.38 -15.03 -2.69
CA PRO A 177 18.05 -16.11 -3.40
C PRO A 177 19.56 -15.87 -3.50
N GLN A 178 20.35 -16.86 -3.12
CA GLN A 178 21.81 -16.80 -3.16
C GLN A 178 22.35 -17.39 -4.47
N PHE A 179 23.19 -16.63 -5.17
CA PHE A 179 24.00 -17.06 -6.31
C PHE A 179 23.22 -17.70 -7.48
N SER A 180 22.26 -16.97 -8.03
CA SER A 180 21.57 -17.35 -9.27
C SER A 180 21.13 -16.13 -10.08
N GLU A 181 20.57 -16.33 -11.27
CA GLU A 181 19.90 -15.27 -12.05
C GLU A 181 18.72 -14.64 -11.27
N ALA A 182 18.23 -15.30 -10.21
CA ALA A 182 17.24 -14.76 -9.29
C ALA A 182 17.80 -13.75 -8.28
N THR A 183 19.12 -13.65 -8.14
CA THR A 183 19.77 -12.73 -7.20
C THR A 183 19.66 -11.30 -7.71
N LEU A 184 19.00 -10.45 -6.92
CA LEU A 184 18.82 -9.04 -7.22
C LEU A 184 20.15 -8.29 -7.34
N THR A 185 20.32 -7.57 -8.44
CA THR A 185 21.46 -6.67 -8.69
C THR A 185 21.15 -5.21 -8.32
N LYS A 186 22.21 -4.40 -8.19
CA LYS A 186 22.09 -2.93 -7.98
C LYS A 186 21.38 -2.23 -9.12
N GLU A 187 21.64 -2.66 -10.35
CA GLU A 187 21.02 -2.08 -11.54
C GLU A 187 19.52 -2.39 -11.59
N GLU A 188 19.12 -3.64 -11.35
CA GLU A 188 17.71 -4.02 -11.27
C GLU A 188 16.97 -3.27 -10.15
N LEU A 189 17.58 -3.12 -8.98
CA LEU A 189 17.00 -2.31 -7.90
C LEU A 189 16.82 -0.85 -8.33
N SER A 190 17.85 -0.25 -8.95
CA SER A 190 17.78 1.13 -9.43
C SER A 190 16.67 1.30 -10.47
N ASN A 191 16.58 0.37 -11.42
CA ASN A 191 15.52 0.34 -12.42
C ASN A 191 14.14 0.16 -11.77
N TRP A 192 14.04 -0.69 -10.74
CA TRP A 192 12.78 -0.92 -10.03
C TRP A 192 12.33 0.30 -9.22
N LEU A 193 13.25 0.95 -8.51
CA LEU A 193 12.99 2.20 -7.78
C LEU A 193 12.66 3.36 -8.71
N ASN A 194 13.14 3.32 -9.96
CA ASN A 194 12.89 4.34 -10.98
C ASN A 194 11.76 3.98 -11.96
N ASN A 195 11.11 2.83 -11.81
CA ASN A 195 9.98 2.46 -12.64
C ASN A 195 8.77 3.37 -12.34
N ARG A 196 8.50 4.32 -13.26
CA ARG A 196 7.39 5.29 -13.23
C ARG A 196 6.15 4.85 -13.99
N ASP A 197 6.14 3.62 -14.51
CA ASP A 197 5.00 3.14 -15.27
C ASP A 197 3.82 2.87 -14.33
N ASN A 198 2.79 3.72 -14.40
CA ASN A 198 1.56 3.62 -13.62
C ASN A 198 0.65 2.47 -14.08
N SER A 199 1.05 1.72 -15.11
CA SER A 199 0.41 0.48 -15.54
C SER A 199 1.19 -0.76 -15.13
N ASN A 200 2.43 -0.60 -14.64
CA ASN A 200 3.30 -1.72 -14.25
C ASN A 200 3.64 -1.68 -12.75
N TYR A 201 3.00 -2.57 -12.02
CA TYR A 201 3.16 -2.75 -10.58
C TYR A 201 3.99 -3.98 -10.20
N THR A 202 4.50 -4.70 -11.19
CA THR A 202 5.28 -5.93 -11.00
C THR A 202 6.78 -5.64 -11.13
N PRO A 203 7.61 -6.23 -10.27
CA PRO A 203 9.05 -6.05 -10.33
C PRO A 203 9.64 -6.64 -11.63
N PRO A 204 10.75 -6.09 -12.15
CA PRO A 204 11.42 -6.62 -13.33
C PRO A 204 12.00 -8.02 -13.10
N ASN A 205 12.44 -8.30 -11.87
CA ASN A 205 12.89 -9.61 -11.43
C ASN A 205 11.73 -10.33 -10.73
N SER A 206 11.29 -11.46 -11.31
CA SER A 206 10.12 -12.22 -10.84
C SER A 206 10.29 -12.85 -9.45
N TYR A 207 11.51 -12.90 -8.93
CA TYR A 207 11.80 -13.42 -7.58
C TYR A 207 11.71 -12.35 -6.50
N ILE A 208 11.62 -11.06 -6.89
CA ILE A 208 11.29 -10.00 -5.94
C ILE A 208 9.84 -10.21 -5.48
N PRO A 209 9.57 -10.29 -4.17
CA PRO A 209 8.22 -10.46 -3.65
C PRO A 209 7.38 -9.23 -3.96
N CYS A 210 6.13 -9.44 -4.35
CA CYS A 210 5.13 -8.39 -4.46
C CYS A 210 3.85 -8.77 -3.73
N CYS A 211 3.01 -7.79 -3.43
CA CYS A 211 1.66 -8.06 -2.93
C CYS A 211 0.67 -7.65 -4.03
N CYS A 212 0.67 -8.39 -5.14
CA CYS A 212 -0.12 -8.07 -6.34
C CYS A 212 -1.48 -8.77 -6.40
N SER A 213 -1.88 -9.48 -5.34
CA SER A 213 -3.13 -10.26 -5.26
C SER A 213 -4.13 -9.67 -4.29
#